data_AF-A0A6P0NK27-F1
#
_entry.id   AF-A0A6P0NK27-F1
#
_cell.length_a   1.000
_cell.length_b   1.000
_cell.length_c   1.000
_cell.angle_alpha   90.00
_cell.angle_beta   90.00
_cell.angle_gamma   90.00
#
_symmetry.space_group_name_H-M   'P 1'
#
loop_
_entity.id
_entity.type
_entity.pdbx_description
1 polymer ?
#
loop_
_entity_poly.entity_id
_entity_poly.type
_entity_poly.pdbx_seq_one_letter_code
_entity_poly.pdbx_strand_id
1 'polypeptide(L)'
;MLHVPPLLNGEVRRYYVLWQEYICPLIVLEFVSGDGTEERDKTPPVISDFQEHKKTGKFWVYEQRIRIPFYGIYEVKKYAVELYSLTSNDYEFVEANERSHFSIPQLGIELGICHGRYNQGNLLLTGEELAQQEYQRAERLAEKLCQIGINLDQE
;
A
#
# COMPACT_ATOMS: atom_id res chain seq x y z
N MET A 1 2.44 5.33 2.61
CA MET A 1 3.41 6.09 1.79
C MET A 1 3.66 7.41 2.49
N LEU A 2 4.88 7.63 3.01
CA LEU A 2 5.16 8.72 3.94
C LEU A 2 5.07 10.13 3.32
N HIS A 3 5.03 10.24 1.97
CA HIS A 3 5.14 11.50 1.24
C HIS A 3 3.95 11.79 0.31
N VAL A 4 2.88 11.00 0.41
CA VAL A 4 1.68 11.16 -0.41
C VAL A 4 0.50 11.42 0.54
N PRO A 5 -0.01 12.67 0.63
CA PRO A 5 -1.04 13.06 1.60
C PRO A 5 -2.31 12.24 1.41
N PRO A 6 -3.04 11.76 2.43
CA PRO A 6 -4.22 10.89 2.21
C PRO A 6 -5.35 11.58 1.44
N LEU A 7 -5.40 12.92 1.47
CA LEU A 7 -6.40 13.73 0.79
C LEU A 7 -5.83 14.34 -0.49
N LEU A 8 -6.64 14.33 -1.55
CA LEU A 8 -6.42 15.08 -2.78
C LEU A 8 -7.57 16.08 -2.92
N ASN A 9 -7.26 17.38 -2.89
CA ASN A 9 -8.26 18.47 -2.93
C ASN A 9 -9.35 18.37 -1.84
N GLY A 10 -9.01 17.87 -0.66
CA GLY A 10 -9.95 17.70 0.46
C GLY A 10 -10.80 16.43 0.40
N GLU A 11 -10.67 15.62 -0.67
CA GLU A 11 -11.34 14.33 -0.79
C GLU A 11 -10.37 13.17 -0.55
N VAL A 12 -10.88 12.05 -0.03
CA VAL A 12 -10.11 10.80 0.12
C VAL A 12 -9.57 10.37 -1.23
N ARG A 13 -8.25 10.16 -1.34
CA ARG A 13 -7.64 9.71 -2.59
C ARG A 13 -8.12 8.29 -2.93
N ARG A 14 -8.88 8.17 -4.02
CA ARG A 14 -9.37 6.87 -4.53
C ARG A 14 -8.38 6.18 -5.47
N TYR A 15 -7.49 6.94 -6.11
CA TYR A 15 -6.58 6.44 -7.14
C TYR A 15 -5.18 7.00 -6.93
N TYR A 16 -4.18 6.13 -7.06
CA TYR A 16 -2.79 6.54 -7.15
C TYR A 16 -2.43 6.82 -8.61
N VAL A 17 -1.88 8.00 -8.90
CA VAL A 17 -1.54 8.41 -10.27
C VAL A 17 -0.07 8.78 -10.35
N LEU A 18 0.74 7.90 -10.95
CA LEU A 18 2.20 8.01 -10.92
C LEU A 18 2.72 9.36 -11.42
N TRP A 19 2.16 9.92 -12.49
CA TRP A 19 2.59 11.20 -13.06
C TRP A 19 2.08 12.42 -12.28
N GLN A 20 1.16 12.27 -11.33
CA GLN A 20 0.75 13.34 -10.43
C GLN A 20 1.57 13.31 -9.14
N GLU A 21 1.85 12.10 -8.64
CA GLU A 21 2.54 11.91 -7.36
C GLU A 21 4.07 11.90 -7.48
N TYR A 22 4.61 11.60 -8.67
CA TYR A 22 6.05 11.53 -8.97
C TYR A 22 6.88 10.64 -8.02
N ILE A 23 6.22 9.74 -7.30
CA ILE A 23 6.82 8.80 -6.34
C ILE A 23 6.43 7.39 -6.79
N CYS A 24 7.33 6.42 -6.70
CA CYS A 24 6.95 5.03 -6.95
C CYS A 24 6.34 4.46 -5.66
N PRO A 25 5.18 3.78 -5.71
CA PRO A 25 4.70 3.04 -4.56
C PRO A 25 5.72 1.96 -4.16
N LEU A 26 5.86 1.71 -2.86
CA LEU A 26 6.66 0.60 -2.36
C LEU A 26 5.91 -0.73 -2.50
N ILE A 27 4.60 -0.71 -2.31
CA ILE A 27 3.70 -1.85 -2.40
C ILE A 27 2.42 -1.48 -3.14
N VAL A 28 1.92 -2.39 -3.97
CA VAL A 28 0.56 -2.36 -4.53
C VAL A 28 -0.18 -3.62 -4.10
N LEU A 29 -1.45 -3.46 -3.74
CA LEU A 29 -2.35 -4.56 -3.41
C LEU A 29 -3.51 -4.55 -4.41
N GLU A 30 -3.70 -5.66 -5.12
CA GLU A 30 -4.82 -5.85 -6.05
C GLU A 30 -5.85 -6.81 -5.46
N PHE A 31 -7.12 -6.46 -5.62
CA PHE A 31 -8.25 -7.26 -5.12
C PHE A 31 -8.88 -7.97 -6.30
N VAL A 32 -8.71 -9.29 -6.36
CA VAL A 32 -9.20 -10.11 -7.47
C VAL A 32 -10.72 -10.16 -7.44
N SER A 33 -11.34 -9.71 -8.54
CA SER A 33 -12.79 -9.82 -8.76
C SER A 33 -13.19 -11.09 -9.51
N GLY A 34 -12.28 -11.64 -10.33
CA GLY A 34 -12.48 -12.81 -11.18
C GLY A 34 -11.77 -14.08 -10.68
N ASP A 35 -11.09 -14.78 -11.59
CA ASP A 35 -10.26 -15.96 -11.30
C ASP A 35 -8.79 -15.61 -10.99
N GLY A 36 -8.43 -14.33 -11.10
CA GLY A 36 -7.10 -13.82 -10.80
C GLY A 36 -6.11 -13.90 -11.97
N THR A 37 -6.58 -14.25 -13.17
CA THR A 37 -5.73 -14.31 -14.38
C THR A 37 -5.24 -12.94 -14.81
N GLU A 38 -6.06 -11.88 -14.70
CA GLU A 38 -5.69 -10.51 -15.07
C GLU A 38 -4.56 -9.96 -14.19
N GLU A 39 -4.64 -10.19 -12.88
CA GLU A 39 -3.64 -9.74 -11.91
C GLU A 39 -2.30 -10.45 -12.07
N ARG A 40 -2.30 -11.62 -12.73
CA ARG A 40 -1.10 -12.42 -13.03
C ARG A 40 -0.66 -12.32 -14.49
N ASP A 41 -1.33 -11.50 -15.30
CA ASP A 41 -1.01 -11.35 -16.71
C ASP A 41 0.33 -10.62 -16.89
N LYS A 42 1.31 -11.36 -17.42
CA LYS A 42 2.66 -10.86 -17.75
C LYS A 42 2.79 -10.40 -19.20
N THR A 43 1.69 -10.23 -19.94
CA THR A 43 1.72 -9.85 -21.36
C THR A 43 2.36 -8.47 -21.54
N PRO A 44 3.49 -8.34 -22.28
CA PRO A 44 4.07 -7.05 -22.62
C PRO A 44 3.18 -6.25 -23.58
N PRO A 45 3.37 -4.92 -23.68
CA PRO A 45 2.65 -4.10 -24.64
C PRO A 45 2.97 -4.55 -26.07
N VAL A 46 1.92 -4.71 -26.88
CA VAL A 46 2.08 -4.93 -28.32
C VAL A 46 2.28 -3.58 -28.98
N ILE A 47 3.44 -3.40 -29.61
CA ILE A 47 3.72 -2.22 -30.44
C ILE A 47 3.39 -2.63 -31.89
N SER A 48 2.14 -2.41 -32.31
CA SER A 48 1.74 -2.57 -33.71
C SER A 48 1.01 -1.33 -34.20
N ASP A 49 1.43 -0.82 -35.37
CA ASP A 49 0.78 0.29 -36.07
C ASP A 49 -0.60 -0.10 -36.64
N PHE A 50 -0.89 -1.40 -36.66
CA PHE A 50 -2.16 -1.97 -37.10
C PHE A 50 -3.02 -2.31 -35.88
N GLN A 51 -4.25 -1.80 -35.91
CA GLN A 51 -5.18 -1.71 -34.80
C GLN A 51 -5.64 -3.08 -34.29
N GLU A 52 -4.96 -3.57 -33.26
CA GLU A 52 -5.60 -4.34 -32.20
C GLU A 52 -4.88 -3.99 -30.88
N HIS A 53 -5.47 -3.08 -30.10
CA HIS A 53 -4.91 -2.66 -28.82
C HIS A 53 -5.03 -3.79 -27.80
N LYS A 54 -4.10 -4.76 -27.85
CA LYS A 54 -4.01 -5.78 -26.81
C LYS A 54 -3.60 -5.10 -25.50
N LYS A 55 -4.46 -5.22 -24.48
CA LYS A 55 -4.21 -4.69 -23.13
C LYS A 55 -2.92 -5.30 -22.59
N THR A 56 -2.01 -4.45 -22.12
CA THR A 56 -0.80 -4.90 -21.40
C THR A 56 -1.20 -5.44 -20.04
N GLY A 57 -0.55 -6.52 -19.63
CA GLY A 57 -0.80 -7.15 -18.34
C GLY A 57 -0.32 -6.27 -17.18
N LYS A 58 -1.14 -6.16 -16.13
CA LYS A 58 -0.82 -5.35 -14.94
C LYS A 58 0.46 -5.84 -14.27
N PHE A 59 0.61 -7.16 -14.13
CA PHE A 59 1.80 -7.78 -13.54
C PHE A 59 3.05 -7.32 -14.28
N TRP A 60 3.04 -7.36 -15.62
CA TRP A 60 4.15 -6.87 -16.44
C TRP A 60 4.45 -5.39 -16.22
N VAL A 61 3.41 -4.53 -16.17
CA VAL A 61 3.60 -3.09 -15.95
C VAL A 61 4.26 -2.83 -14.60
N TYR A 62 3.80 -3.51 -13.54
CA TYR A 62 4.36 -3.35 -12.20
C TYR A 62 5.79 -3.89 -12.08
N GLU A 63 6.07 -5.03 -12.71
CA GLU A 63 7.38 -5.70 -12.68
C GLU A 63 8.44 -4.98 -13.54
N GLN A 64 8.09 -4.68 -14.80
CA GLN A 64 9.06 -4.30 -15.83
C GLN A 64 9.09 -2.79 -16.10
N ARG A 65 8.00 -2.07 -15.82
CA ARG A 65 7.90 -0.62 -16.14
C ARG A 65 7.99 0.27 -14.91
N ILE A 66 7.15 0.00 -13.91
CA ILE A 66 7.09 0.80 -12.68
C ILE A 66 8.11 0.30 -11.66
N ARG A 67 8.42 -1.01 -11.68
CA ARG A 67 9.38 -1.66 -10.77
C ARG A 67 9.01 -1.49 -9.30
N ILE A 68 7.76 -1.79 -8.99
CA ILE A 68 7.22 -1.71 -7.63
C ILE A 68 7.88 -2.81 -6.79
N PRO A 69 8.50 -2.50 -5.63
CA PRO A 69 9.23 -3.51 -4.87
C PRO A 69 8.38 -4.67 -4.35
N PHE A 70 7.10 -4.43 -4.03
CA PHE A 70 6.17 -5.46 -3.59
C PHE A 70 4.83 -5.40 -4.33
N TYR A 71 4.34 -6.56 -4.76
CA TYR A 71 3.05 -6.69 -5.40
C TYR A 71 2.24 -7.79 -4.72
N GLY A 72 1.14 -7.42 -4.10
CA GLY A 72 0.23 -8.35 -3.43
C GLY A 72 -1.06 -8.55 -4.23
N ILE A 73 -1.53 -9.79 -4.26
CA ILE A 73 -2.78 -10.18 -4.89
C ILE A 73 -3.66 -10.81 -3.82
N TYR A 74 -4.79 -10.20 -3.52
CA TYR A 74 -5.76 -10.72 -2.58
C TYR A 74 -6.95 -11.34 -3.30
N GLU A 75 -7.14 -12.63 -3.11
CA GLU A 75 -8.27 -13.39 -3.65
C GLU A 75 -9.39 -13.51 -2.62
N VAL A 76 -10.39 -12.62 -2.75
CA VAL A 76 -11.50 -12.51 -1.79
C VAL A 76 -12.24 -13.84 -1.60
N LYS A 77 -12.51 -14.57 -2.69
CA LYS A 77 -13.25 -15.85 -2.65
C LYS A 77 -12.48 -16.97 -1.95
N LYS A 78 -11.15 -16.96 -2.06
CA LYS A 78 -10.27 -17.96 -1.44
C LYS A 78 -9.80 -17.55 -0.05
N TYR A 79 -10.02 -16.29 0.33
CA TYR A 79 -9.46 -15.71 1.54
C TYR A 79 -7.95 -15.95 1.61
N ALA A 80 -7.26 -15.65 0.50
CA ALA A 80 -5.84 -15.91 0.35
C ALA A 80 -5.15 -14.66 -0.20
N VAL A 81 -3.92 -14.42 0.24
CA VAL A 81 -3.06 -13.38 -0.30
C VAL A 81 -1.78 -14.02 -0.84
N GLU A 82 -1.37 -13.59 -2.02
CA GLU A 82 -0.05 -13.85 -2.57
C GLU A 82 0.76 -12.56 -2.46
N LEU A 83 2.05 -12.67 -2.15
CA LEU A 83 2.96 -11.54 -2.20
C LEU A 83 4.13 -11.88 -3.11
N TYR A 84 4.47 -10.93 -3.97
CA TYR A 84 5.64 -10.99 -4.83
C TYR A 84 6.61 -9.88 -4.42
N SER A 85 7.91 -10.19 -4.38
CA SER A 85 8.98 -9.21 -4.20
C SER A 85 9.81 -9.09 -5.47
N LEU A 86 10.17 -7.86 -5.83
CA LEU A 86 10.99 -7.61 -6.99
C LEU A 86 12.46 -7.88 -6.67
N THR A 87 12.98 -9.01 -7.14
CA THR A 87 14.38 -9.42 -6.94
C THR A 87 15.13 -9.35 -8.27
N SER A 88 16.25 -8.63 -8.30
CA SER A 88 17.00 -8.35 -9.53
C SER A 88 16.11 -7.70 -10.59
N ASN A 89 15.52 -8.49 -11.50
CA ASN A 89 14.65 -7.98 -12.56
C ASN A 89 13.21 -8.50 -12.48
N ASP A 90 12.93 -9.58 -11.75
CA ASP A 90 11.67 -10.31 -11.84
C ASP A 90 10.99 -10.40 -10.46
N TYR A 91 9.68 -10.56 -10.48
CA TYR A 91 8.93 -10.85 -9.28
C TYR A 91 9.10 -12.30 -8.87
N GLU A 92 9.54 -12.50 -7.64
CA GLU A 92 9.65 -13.77 -6.97
C GLU A 92 8.55 -13.90 -5.91
N PHE A 93 8.02 -15.11 -5.73
CA PHE A 93 7.01 -15.37 -4.70
C PHE A 93 7.65 -15.26 -3.32
N VAL A 94 7.01 -14.52 -2.41
CA VAL A 94 7.42 -14.42 -1.02
C VAL A 94 6.74 -15.54 -0.24
N GLU A 95 7.53 -16.36 0.44
CA GLU A 95 6.98 -17.39 1.32
C GLU A 95 6.34 -16.77 2.56
N ALA A 96 5.18 -17.31 2.93
CA ALA A 96 4.53 -16.93 4.18
C ALA A 96 5.26 -17.57 5.37
N ASN A 97 5.28 -16.86 6.49
CA ASN A 97 5.72 -17.42 7.77
C ASN A 97 4.67 -18.39 8.35
N GLU A 98 4.97 -18.96 9.51
CA GLU A 98 4.10 -19.92 10.21
C GLU A 98 2.68 -19.38 10.53
N ARG A 99 2.49 -18.05 10.49
CA ARG A 99 1.20 -17.38 10.72
C ARG A 99 0.46 -17.05 9.42
N SER A 100 0.95 -17.52 8.26
CA SER A 100 0.46 -17.14 6.95
C SER A 100 0.60 -15.64 6.66
N HIS A 101 1.64 -15.00 7.21
CA HIS A 101 1.97 -13.61 6.95
C HIS A 101 3.25 -13.50 6.11
N PHE A 102 3.37 -12.42 5.34
CA PHE A 102 4.43 -12.17 4.40
C PHE A 102 5.26 -10.96 4.84
N SER A 103 6.56 -11.13 5.01
CA SER A 103 7.42 -10.04 5.49
C SER A 103 7.61 -8.96 4.42
N ILE A 104 7.55 -7.70 4.83
CA ILE A 104 7.93 -6.54 4.02
C ILE A 104 9.01 -5.77 4.79
N PRO A 105 10.29 -6.19 4.69
CA PRO A 105 11.37 -5.68 5.54
C PRO A 105 11.57 -4.17 5.46
N GLN A 106 11.36 -3.58 4.28
CA GLN A 106 11.52 -2.15 3.99
C GLN A 106 10.54 -1.28 4.79
N LEU A 107 9.42 -1.84 5.23
CA LEU A 107 8.46 -1.17 6.11
C LEU A 107 8.56 -1.64 7.57
N GLY A 108 9.30 -2.70 7.85
CA GLY A 108 9.33 -3.33 9.18
C GLY A 108 7.98 -3.93 9.57
N ILE A 109 7.18 -4.39 8.59
CA ILE A 109 5.84 -4.96 8.80
C ILE A 109 5.73 -6.35 8.21
N GLU A 110 4.60 -7.00 8.50
CA GLU A 110 4.12 -8.17 7.78
C GLU A 110 2.75 -7.89 7.16
N LEU A 111 2.53 -8.40 5.96
CA LEU A 111 1.22 -8.44 5.31
C LEU A 111 0.56 -9.78 5.63
N GLY A 112 -0.65 -9.77 6.16
CA GLY A 112 -1.38 -10.99 6.49
C GLY A 112 -2.86 -10.72 6.59
N ILE A 113 -3.66 -11.78 6.59
CA ILE A 113 -5.10 -11.64 6.74
C ILE A 113 -5.48 -11.70 8.22
N CYS A 114 -6.07 -10.63 8.72
CA CYS A 114 -6.47 -10.52 10.12
C CYS A 114 -7.80 -11.26 10.37
N HIS A 115 -7.74 -12.38 11.09
CA HIS A 115 -8.91 -13.14 11.52
C HIS A 115 -9.40 -12.65 12.91
N GLY A 116 -10.18 -11.57 12.98
CA GLY A 116 -10.75 -11.13 14.26
C GLY A 116 -11.22 -9.66 14.32
N ARG A 117 -11.61 -9.21 15.52
CA ARG A 117 -11.83 -7.77 15.79
C ARG A 117 -10.49 -7.05 15.79
N TYR A 118 -10.51 -5.85 15.20
CA TYR A 118 -9.41 -4.92 14.88
C TYR A 118 -8.50 -4.46 16.05
N ASN A 119 -8.16 -5.31 17.04
CA ASN A 119 -7.70 -4.82 18.34
C ASN A 119 -6.49 -5.58 18.94
N GLN A 120 -5.86 -6.52 18.23
CA GLN A 120 -4.89 -7.44 18.87
C GLN A 120 -3.50 -7.50 18.20
N GLY A 121 -3.20 -6.63 17.24
CA GLY A 121 -1.87 -6.50 16.64
C GLY A 121 -1.51 -5.06 16.34
N ASN A 122 -0.21 -4.74 16.31
CA ASN A 122 0.30 -3.46 15.81
C ASN A 122 0.09 -3.39 14.29
N LEU A 123 -1.16 -3.16 13.88
CA LEU A 123 -1.52 -2.93 12.48
C LEU A 123 -0.94 -1.58 12.05
N LEU A 124 -0.57 -1.48 10.77
CA LEU A 124 -0.33 -0.16 10.19
C LEU A 124 -1.64 0.61 10.21
N LEU A 125 -1.67 1.64 11.05
CA LEU A 125 -2.73 2.61 11.07
C LEU A 125 -2.84 3.26 9.69
N THR A 126 -4.08 3.46 9.26
CA THR A 126 -4.39 4.27 8.09
C THR A 126 -3.90 5.71 8.31
N GLY A 127 -3.76 6.48 7.23
CA GLY A 127 -3.34 7.88 7.34
C GLY A 127 -4.28 8.73 8.23
N GLU A 128 -5.57 8.40 8.26
CA GLU A 128 -6.56 9.06 9.10
C GLU A 128 -6.36 8.72 10.58
N GLU A 129 -6.19 7.43 10.91
CA GLU A 129 -5.94 6.97 12.28
C GLU A 129 -4.62 7.55 12.83
N LEU A 130 -3.57 7.63 12.00
CA LEU A 130 -2.31 8.30 12.37
C LEU A 130 -2.52 9.78 12.64
N ALA A 131 -3.22 10.49 11.75
CA ALA A 131 -3.49 11.91 11.91
C ALA A 131 -4.31 12.17 13.20
N GLN A 132 -5.30 11.33 13.49
CA GLN A 132 -6.10 11.42 14.71
C GLN A 132 -5.26 11.15 15.97
N GLN A 133 -4.36 10.17 15.93
CA GLN A 133 -3.47 9.88 17.05
C GLN A 133 -2.47 11.01 17.31
N GLU A 134 -1.87 11.58 16.25
CA GLU A 134 -0.99 12.75 16.37
C GLU A 134 -1.74 13.98 16.89
N TYR A 135 -2.99 14.20 16.45
CA TYR A 135 -3.85 15.26 16.98
C TYR A 135 -4.10 15.08 18.49
N GLN A 136 -4.52 13.89 18.92
CA GLN A 136 -4.72 13.58 20.35
C GLN A 136 -3.43 13.66 21.18
N ARG A 137 -2.28 13.43 20.55
CA ARG A 137 -0.97 13.56 21.19
C ARG A 137 -0.61 15.04 21.36
N ALA A 138 -0.85 15.85 20.34
CA ALA A 138 -0.67 17.30 20.38
C ALA A 138 -1.55 17.95 21.45
N GLU A 139 -2.84 17.58 21.53
CA GLU A 139 -3.74 18.07 22.59
C GLU A 139 -3.23 17.70 23.99
N ARG A 140 -2.85 16.44 24.23
CA ARG A 140 -2.32 16.01 25.53
C ARG A 140 -1.01 16.69 25.89
N LEU A 141 -0.16 17.00 24.91
CA LEU A 141 1.07 17.76 25.12
C LEU A 141 0.74 19.22 25.45
N ALA A 142 -0.19 19.85 24.74
CA ALA A 142 -0.65 21.20 25.01
C ALA A 142 -1.26 21.32 26.42
N GLU A 143 -2.11 20.37 26.82
CA GLU A 143 -2.66 20.31 28.19
C GLU A 143 -1.57 20.21 29.25
N LYS A 144 -0.55 19.36 29.04
CA LYS A 144 0.58 19.23 29.95
C LYS A 144 1.43 20.51 30.02
N LEU A 145 1.64 21.18 28.89
CA LEU A 145 2.38 22.45 28.84
C LEU A 145 1.62 23.56 29.58
N CYS A 146 0.29 23.63 29.40
CA CYS A 146 -0.58 24.51 30.17
C CYS A 146 -0.53 24.21 31.67
N GLN A 147 -0.51 22.94 32.08
CA GLN A 147 -0.39 22.55 33.49
C GLN A 147 0.95 22.93 34.12
N ILE A 148 2.02 23.01 33.32
CA ILE A 148 3.38 23.39 33.76
C ILE A 148 3.59 24.91 33.63
N GLY A 149 2.57 25.67 33.21
CA GLY A 149 2.60 27.13 33.14
C GLY A 149 3.30 27.69 31.90
N ILE A 150 3.53 26.86 30.88
CA ILE A 150 4.06 27.29 29.57
C ILE A 150 2.86 27.57 28.67
N ASN A 151 2.56 28.85 28.45
CA ASN A 151 1.51 29.28 27.54
C ASN A 151 2.10 29.49 26.14
N LEU A 152 1.62 28.74 25.14
CA LEU A 152 2.11 28.84 23.76
C LEU A 152 1.46 29.99 22.97
N ASP A 153 0.54 30.75 23.58
CA ASP A 153 -0.10 31.94 22.99
C ASP A 153 0.73 33.23 23.15
N GLN A 154 2.06 33.14 23.08
CA GLN A 154 2.90 34.34 22.96
C GLN A 154 3.51 34.44 21.56
N GLU A 155 2.92 35.38 20.82
CA GLU A 155 3.23 35.96 19.49
C GLU A 155 2.67 35.26 18.24
#